data_AF-A0A2M8ESN2-F1
#
_entry.id   AF-A0A2M8ESN2-F1
#
_cell.length_a   1.000
_cell.length_b   1.000
_cell.length_c   1.000
_cell.angle_alpha   90.00
_cell.angle_beta   90.00
_cell.angle_gamma   90.00
#
_symmetry.space_group_name_H-M   'P 1'
#
loop_
_entity.id
_entity.type
_entity.pdbx_description
1 polymer ?
#
loop_
_entity_poly.entity_id
_entity_poly.type
_entity_poly.pdbx_seq_one_letter_code
_entity_poly.pdbx_strand_id
1 'polypeptide(L)'
;MAKVTLSYNFSDNLKKFIEVSEALRQKILLTPIPPKVELRMRWEATLQKIFWAVSLAENPVSKSEMIKLLAYPPKKLTEFEKDIINYKKALDFIKEEWLASPKIIVPERILDLYNLACKPVFGPSAASFRAKRNNLKHFLDYLQMGKEHPIVQAGISQIQIIKISPFDNGSTRVARLFSHLSLYKHGFDCRGLLVLEEYYRTDLIALKEAIKSVDIDKNLTFWLEYFAKGIAVQLQKALEEISSQKFKTDLPSSFWKLNDRQKQILEHLENPEQKITNKEVQKMFNLSQITASRYLSKLTSLGLVFPHGKGRSIFYIKA
;
A
#
# COMPACT_ATOMS: atom_id res chain seq x y z
N MET A 1 -21.87 -12.03 -20.15
CA MET A 1 -21.12 -11.83 -18.89
C MET A 1 -19.80 -12.57 -19.01
N ALA A 2 -18.65 -11.91 -18.81
CA ALA A 2 -17.38 -12.64 -18.69
C ALA A 2 -17.47 -13.53 -17.46
N LYS A 3 -17.42 -14.85 -17.64
CA LYS A 3 -17.46 -15.82 -16.56
C LYS A 3 -16.20 -15.60 -15.71
N VAL A 4 -16.38 -15.27 -14.44
CA VAL A 4 -15.28 -15.13 -13.49
C VAL A 4 -14.63 -16.51 -13.35
N THR A 5 -13.43 -16.69 -13.92
CA THR A 5 -12.67 -17.93 -13.76
C THR A 5 -12.09 -17.95 -12.36
N LEU A 6 -12.66 -18.78 -11.49
CA LEU A 6 -12.22 -18.96 -10.10
C LEU A 6 -11.66 -20.36 -9.83
N SER A 7 -11.54 -21.20 -10.86
CA SER A 7 -10.97 -22.55 -10.69
C SER A 7 -9.46 -22.48 -10.52
N TYR A 8 -8.95 -23.15 -9.49
CA TYR A 8 -7.53 -23.37 -9.25
C TYR A 8 -7.32 -24.62 -8.39
N ASN A 9 -6.12 -25.18 -8.47
CA ASN A 9 -5.69 -26.31 -7.65
C ASN A 9 -4.66 -25.81 -6.62
N PHE A 10 -4.72 -26.38 -5.41
CA PHE A 10 -3.62 -26.27 -4.46
C PHE A 10 -2.49 -27.22 -4.89
N SER A 11 -1.70 -26.78 -5.87
CA SER A 11 -0.49 -27.49 -6.28
C SER A 11 0.55 -27.51 -5.16
N ASP A 12 1.51 -28.43 -5.25
CA ASP A 12 2.58 -28.54 -4.26
C ASP A 12 3.45 -27.28 -4.22
N ASN A 13 3.64 -26.62 -5.36
CA ASN A 13 4.32 -25.32 -5.43
C ASN A 13 3.55 -24.24 -4.65
N LEU A 14 2.24 -24.12 -4.88
CA LEU A 14 1.42 -23.12 -4.20
C LEU A 14 1.43 -23.33 -2.68
N LYS A 15 1.25 -24.58 -2.22
CA LYS A 15 1.33 -24.94 -0.80
C LYS A 15 2.69 -24.57 -0.21
N LYS A 16 3.77 -24.98 -0.88
CA LYS A 16 5.15 -24.69 -0.45
C LYS A 16 5.40 -23.18 -0.31
N PHE A 17 4.98 -22.37 -1.28
CA PHE A 17 5.18 -20.92 -1.20
C PHE A 17 4.36 -20.26 -0.09
N ILE A 18 3.15 -20.75 0.19
CA ILE A 18 2.34 -20.30 1.32
C ILE A 18 3.03 -20.64 2.65
N GLU A 19 3.46 -21.89 2.82
CA GLU A 19 4.17 -22.34 4.03
C GLU A 19 5.44 -21.53 4.30
N VAL A 20 6.27 -21.33 3.26
CA VAL A 20 7.47 -20.49 3.35
C VAL A 20 7.11 -19.06 3.74
N SER A 21 6.07 -18.49 3.12
CA SER A 21 5.64 -17.12 3.41
C SER A 21 5.15 -16.95 4.84
N GLU A 22 4.41 -17.91 5.40
CA GLU A 22 3.99 -17.88 6.81
C GLU A 22 5.17 -18.01 7.76
N ALA A 23 6.11 -18.92 7.49
CA ALA A 23 7.32 -19.06 8.31
C ALA A 23 8.15 -17.76 8.30
N LEU A 24 8.28 -17.10 7.15
CA LEU A 24 8.98 -15.81 7.04
C LEU A 24 8.23 -14.69 7.75
N ARG A 25 6.90 -14.62 7.58
CA ARG A 25 6.05 -13.65 8.28
C ARG A 25 6.19 -13.78 9.79
N GLN A 26 6.17 -15.00 10.34
CA GLN A 26 6.38 -15.24 11.77
C GLN A 26 7.75 -14.73 12.23
N LYS A 27 8.83 -15.05 11.50
CA LYS A 27 10.18 -14.54 11.82
C LYS A 27 10.22 -13.02 11.81
N ILE A 28 9.66 -12.37 10.79
CA ILE A 28 9.58 -10.90 10.70
C ILE A 28 8.82 -10.32 11.91
N LEU A 29 7.68 -10.92 12.26
CA LEU A 29 6.84 -10.45 13.37
C LEU A 29 7.47 -10.68 14.75
N LEU A 30 8.30 -11.69 14.92
CA LEU A 30 8.96 -12.01 16.19
C LEU A 30 10.33 -11.35 16.34
N THR A 31 10.94 -10.85 15.26
CA THR A 31 12.26 -10.22 15.32
C THR A 31 12.16 -8.88 16.08
N PRO A 32 12.92 -8.68 17.17
CA PRO A 32 12.97 -7.38 17.85
C PRO A 32 13.65 -6.35 16.96
N ILE A 33 12.98 -5.21 16.71
CA ILE A 33 13.54 -4.11 15.92
C ILE A 33 13.41 -2.83 16.74
N PRO A 34 14.49 -2.04 16.91
CA PRO A 34 14.38 -0.74 17.57
C PRO A 34 13.37 0.16 16.84
N PRO A 35 12.47 0.89 17.53
CA PRO A 35 11.41 1.67 16.88
C PRO A 35 11.89 2.64 15.80
N LYS A 36 13.06 3.26 16.01
CA LYS A 36 13.68 4.17 15.02
C LYS A 36 14.14 3.44 13.75
N VAL A 37 14.66 2.22 13.90
CA VAL A 37 15.08 1.37 12.78
C VAL A 37 13.86 0.92 12.00
N GLU A 38 12.82 0.45 12.71
CA GLU A 38 11.57 0.02 12.10
C GLU A 38 10.87 1.15 11.34
N LEU A 39 10.81 2.36 11.92
CA LEU A 39 10.28 3.55 11.25
C LEU A 39 10.98 3.79 9.91
N ARG A 40 12.31 3.72 9.89
CA ARG A 40 13.10 3.90 8.67
C ARG A 40 12.84 2.79 7.66
N MET A 41 12.81 1.53 8.09
CA MET A 41 12.52 0.39 7.22
C MET A 41 11.13 0.49 6.59
N ARG A 42 10.10 0.85 7.37
CA ARG A 42 8.73 1.05 6.85
C ARG A 42 8.65 2.20 5.84
N TRP A 43 9.38 3.29 6.11
CA TRP A 43 9.47 4.42 5.19
C TRP A 43 10.15 4.01 3.87
N GLU A 44 11.27 3.29 3.94
CA GLU A 44 11.97 2.78 2.76
C GLU A 44 11.13 1.77 1.97
N ALA A 45 10.43 0.85 2.65
CA ALA A 45 9.52 -0.08 2.01
C ALA A 45 8.38 0.65 1.28
N THR A 46 7.82 1.70 1.88
CA THR A 46 6.80 2.55 1.24
C THR A 46 7.36 3.25 0.00
N LEU A 47 8.56 3.84 0.11
CA LEU A 47 9.27 4.42 -1.03
C LEU A 47 9.46 3.38 -2.15
N GLN A 48 9.92 2.17 -1.82
CA GLN A 48 10.14 1.11 -2.82
C GLN A 48 8.83 0.66 -3.48
N LYS A 49 7.75 0.46 -2.71
CA LYS A 49 6.42 0.13 -3.26
C LYS A 49 6.01 1.15 -4.32
N ILE A 50 6.10 2.44 -4.00
CA ILE A 50 5.73 3.53 -4.92
C ILE A 50 6.67 3.56 -6.12
N PHE A 51 7.98 3.50 -5.89
CA PHE A 51 9.00 3.53 -6.94
C PHE A 51 8.77 2.45 -7.98
N TRP A 52 8.65 1.20 -7.54
CA TRP A 52 8.40 0.08 -8.43
C TRP A 52 7.01 0.12 -9.03
N ALA A 53 6.00 0.57 -8.27
CA ALA A 53 4.64 0.67 -8.77
C ALA A 53 4.49 1.63 -9.96
N VAL A 54 5.12 2.80 -9.87
CA VAL A 54 5.13 3.84 -10.90
C VAL A 54 6.05 3.44 -12.06
N SER A 55 7.20 2.81 -11.77
CA SER A 55 8.14 2.33 -12.79
C SER A 55 7.59 1.23 -13.70
N LEU A 56 6.46 0.62 -13.34
CA LEU A 56 5.71 -0.32 -14.19
C LEU A 56 4.89 0.39 -15.29
N ALA A 57 4.71 1.71 -15.23
CA ALA A 57 3.83 2.49 -16.12
C ALA A 57 4.57 3.41 -17.11
N GLU A 58 5.88 3.25 -17.28
CA GLU A 58 6.75 4.05 -18.18
C GLU A 58 6.87 5.54 -17.77
N ASN A 59 7.74 5.82 -16.79
CA ASN A 59 8.48 7.07 -16.61
C ASN A 59 9.41 6.90 -15.39
N PRO A 60 10.73 6.70 -15.56
CA PRO A 60 11.63 6.47 -14.44
C PRO A 60 11.91 7.78 -13.70
N VAL A 61 11.51 7.83 -12.43
CA VAL A 61 11.96 8.88 -11.48
C VAL A 61 13.36 8.55 -11.04
N SER A 62 14.20 9.54 -10.82
CA SER A 62 15.37 9.28 -10.00
C SER A 62 14.91 8.90 -8.60
N LYS A 63 15.43 7.80 -8.05
CA LYS A 63 15.17 7.40 -6.67
C LYS A 63 15.48 8.54 -5.69
N SER A 64 16.47 9.39 -5.99
CA SER A 64 16.82 10.58 -5.19
C SER A 64 15.72 11.65 -5.22
N GLU A 65 15.10 11.90 -6.36
CA GLU A 65 14.00 12.86 -6.48
C GLU A 65 12.78 12.37 -5.71
N MET A 66 12.46 11.07 -5.80
CA MET A 66 11.36 10.49 -5.03
C MET A 66 11.61 10.55 -3.53
N ILE A 67 12.85 10.30 -3.08
CA ILE A 67 13.22 10.47 -1.66
C ILE A 67 12.96 11.90 -1.20
N LYS A 68 13.43 12.90 -1.95
CA LYS A 68 13.23 14.32 -1.64
C LYS A 68 11.75 14.68 -1.61
N LEU A 69 10.98 14.22 -2.60
CA LEU A 69 9.55 14.47 -2.71
C LEU A 69 8.76 13.91 -1.52
N LEU A 70 9.03 12.67 -1.12
CA LEU A 70 8.32 12.03 -0.01
C LEU A 70 8.74 12.60 1.36
N ALA A 71 10.01 12.99 1.50
CA ALA A 71 10.52 13.57 2.75
C ALA A 71 10.08 15.03 2.93
N TYR A 72 10.09 15.81 1.85
CA TYR A 72 9.88 17.26 1.84
C TYR A 72 8.98 17.69 0.67
N PRO A 73 7.69 17.31 0.66
CA PRO A 73 6.80 17.61 -0.45
C PRO A 73 6.65 19.13 -0.65
N PRO A 74 6.83 19.65 -1.88
CA PRO A 74 6.66 21.07 -2.16
C PRO A 74 5.19 21.48 -2.09
N LYS A 75 4.93 22.79 -1.93
CA LYS A 75 3.57 23.33 -1.88
C LYS A 75 2.81 23.14 -3.20
N LYS A 76 3.52 23.23 -4.32
CA LYS A 76 2.99 23.02 -5.67
C LYS A 76 3.67 21.76 -6.22
N LEU A 77 2.85 20.80 -6.64
CA LEU A 77 3.29 19.55 -7.24
C LEU A 77 3.01 19.60 -8.74
N THR A 78 3.97 19.13 -9.53
CA THR A 78 3.76 18.77 -10.94
C THR A 78 2.78 17.60 -11.06
N GLU A 79 2.22 17.35 -12.24
CA GLU A 79 1.33 16.19 -12.46
C GLU A 79 2.00 14.87 -12.12
N PHE A 80 3.29 14.76 -12.41
CA PHE A 80 4.09 13.59 -12.10
C PHE A 80 4.30 13.39 -10.58
N GLU A 81 4.68 14.45 -9.86
CA GLU A 81 4.83 14.38 -8.40
C GLU A 81 3.50 14.11 -7.71
N LYS A 82 2.38 14.64 -8.26
CA LYS A 82 1.03 14.29 -7.79
C LYS A 82 0.81 12.80 -7.89
N ASP A 83 1.22 12.15 -8.98
CA ASP A 83 1.04 10.70 -9.16
C ASP A 83 1.69 9.89 -8.02
N ILE A 84 2.94 10.21 -7.68
CA ILE A 84 3.69 9.58 -6.58
C ILE A 84 2.97 9.80 -5.24
N ILE A 85 2.64 11.06 -4.92
CA ILE A 85 1.99 11.42 -3.66
C ILE A 85 0.61 10.77 -3.53
N ASN A 86 -0.12 10.66 -4.63
CA ASN A 86 -1.43 10.03 -4.68
C ASN A 86 -1.36 8.52 -4.50
N TYR A 87 -0.34 7.85 -5.06
CA TYR A 87 -0.09 6.45 -4.78
C TYR A 87 0.24 6.23 -3.29
N LYS A 88 1.08 7.09 -2.69
CA LYS A 88 1.36 7.05 -1.25
C LYS A 88 0.07 7.18 -0.44
N LYS A 89 -0.80 8.15 -0.77
CA LYS A 89 -2.08 8.33 -0.06
C LYS A 89 -2.97 7.08 -0.13
N ALA A 90 -2.95 6.34 -1.24
CA ALA A 90 -3.69 5.08 -1.31
C ALA A 90 -3.09 3.99 -0.42
N LEU A 91 -1.75 3.91 -0.30
CA LEU A 91 -1.09 3.02 0.65
C LEU A 91 -1.37 3.42 2.11
N ASP A 92 -1.34 4.72 2.41
CA ASP A 92 -1.68 5.27 3.73
C ASP A 92 -3.14 4.91 4.08
N PHE A 93 -4.07 5.12 3.16
CA PHE A 93 -5.48 4.72 3.30
C PHE A 93 -5.64 3.22 3.56
N ILE A 94 -4.90 2.36 2.85
CA ILE A 94 -4.93 0.91 3.09
C ILE A 94 -4.45 0.60 4.51
N LYS A 95 -3.33 1.18 4.93
CA LYS A 95 -2.77 0.96 6.27
C LYS A 95 -3.74 1.40 7.37
N GLU A 96 -4.34 2.56 7.21
CA GLU A 96 -5.26 3.16 8.17
C GLU A 96 -6.58 2.40 8.29
N GLU A 97 -7.24 2.13 7.15
CA GLU A 97 -8.63 1.67 7.16
C GLU A 97 -8.78 0.14 7.17
N TRP A 98 -7.72 -0.56 6.74
CA TRP A 98 -7.80 -1.99 6.42
C TRP A 98 -6.88 -2.87 7.23
N LEU A 99 -5.91 -2.37 8.01
CA LEU A 99 -5.07 -3.25 8.83
C LEU A 99 -5.92 -4.03 9.85
N ALA A 100 -5.96 -5.36 9.72
CA ALA A 100 -6.76 -6.27 10.54
C ALA A 100 -8.25 -5.86 10.67
N SER A 101 -8.81 -5.30 9.60
CA SER A 101 -10.13 -4.67 9.63
C SER A 101 -11.28 -5.66 9.42
N PRO A 102 -12.30 -5.68 10.29
CA PRO A 102 -13.48 -6.54 10.12
C PRO A 102 -14.44 -6.00 9.04
N LYS A 103 -14.23 -4.77 8.53
CA LYS A 103 -15.12 -4.09 7.59
C LYS A 103 -15.37 -4.91 6.32
N ILE A 104 -16.61 -4.94 5.86
CA ILE A 104 -16.97 -5.56 4.58
C ILE A 104 -16.40 -4.72 3.44
N ILE A 105 -15.77 -5.37 2.46
CA ILE A 105 -15.30 -4.72 1.23
C ILE A 105 -16.48 -4.62 0.26
N VAL A 106 -16.84 -3.39 -0.07
CA VAL A 106 -17.84 -3.06 -1.09
C VAL A 106 -17.17 -2.46 -2.33
N PRO A 107 -17.80 -2.51 -3.53
CA PRO A 107 -17.21 -1.96 -4.77
C PRO A 107 -16.71 -0.52 -4.64
N GLU A 108 -17.35 0.29 -3.80
CA GLU A 108 -16.97 1.68 -3.55
C GLU A 108 -15.56 1.81 -3.00
N ARG A 109 -15.05 0.82 -2.26
CA ARG A 109 -13.68 0.83 -1.74
C ARG A 109 -12.65 0.68 -2.87
N ILE A 110 -12.99 -0.03 -3.94
CA ILE A 110 -12.18 -0.09 -5.17
C ILE A 110 -12.21 1.28 -5.88
N LEU A 111 -13.37 1.94 -5.90
CA LEU A 111 -13.50 3.31 -6.43
C LEU A 111 -12.71 4.33 -5.60
N ASP A 112 -12.61 4.18 -4.28
CA ASP A 112 -11.81 5.05 -3.43
C ASP A 112 -10.32 4.92 -3.73
N LEU A 113 -9.81 3.69 -3.90
CA LEU A 113 -8.44 3.46 -4.36
C LEU A 113 -8.17 4.12 -5.71
N TYR A 114 -9.12 4.04 -6.64
CA TYR A 114 -9.03 4.74 -7.93
C TYR A 114 -9.03 6.26 -7.77
N ASN A 115 -9.95 6.81 -6.97
CA ASN A 115 -10.06 8.24 -6.74
C ASN A 115 -8.80 8.82 -6.10
N LEU A 116 -8.14 8.05 -5.23
CA LEU A 116 -6.89 8.42 -4.59
C LEU A 116 -5.72 8.31 -5.56
N ALA A 117 -5.47 7.13 -6.15
CA ALA A 117 -4.21 6.82 -6.85
C ALA A 117 -4.24 6.99 -8.38
N CYS A 118 -5.41 7.14 -8.99
CA CYS A 118 -5.55 7.06 -10.45
C CYS A 118 -6.26 8.29 -11.04
N LYS A 119 -7.42 8.67 -10.48
CA LYS A 119 -8.27 9.74 -11.01
C LYS A 119 -7.54 11.08 -11.25
N PRO A 120 -6.62 11.53 -10.37
CA PRO A 120 -5.93 12.80 -10.60
C PRO A 120 -5.07 12.83 -11.87
N VAL A 121 -4.63 11.66 -12.35
CA VAL A 121 -3.75 11.53 -13.54
C VAL A 121 -4.51 11.01 -14.75
N PHE A 122 -5.37 10.00 -14.55
CA PHE A 122 -6.11 9.33 -15.63
C PHE A 122 -7.51 9.90 -15.88
N GLY A 123 -7.94 10.89 -15.10
CA GLY A 123 -9.26 11.49 -15.22
C GLY A 123 -10.39 10.66 -14.57
N PRO A 124 -11.66 11.06 -14.76
CA PRO A 124 -12.80 10.33 -14.20
C PRO A 124 -13.12 9.06 -14.99
N SER A 125 -13.54 7.99 -14.30
CA SER A 125 -14.00 6.75 -14.94
C SER A 125 -15.31 6.21 -14.32
N ALA A 126 -16.19 7.14 -13.92
CA ALA A 126 -17.44 6.81 -13.23
C ALA A 126 -18.42 6.01 -14.11
N ALA A 127 -18.43 6.24 -15.43
CA ALA A 127 -19.28 5.48 -16.35
C ALA A 127 -18.83 4.01 -16.45
N SER A 128 -17.53 3.78 -16.70
CA SER A 128 -16.92 2.45 -16.73
C SER A 128 -17.13 1.68 -15.42
N PHE A 129 -16.90 2.37 -14.30
CA PHE A 129 -17.10 1.78 -12.98
C PHE A 129 -18.55 1.37 -12.75
N ARG A 130 -19.52 2.25 -13.05
CA ARG A 130 -20.95 1.94 -12.91
C ARG A 130 -21.36 0.73 -13.74
N ALA A 131 -20.87 0.63 -14.99
CA ALA A 131 -21.17 -0.50 -15.87
C ALA A 131 -20.66 -1.84 -15.32
N LYS A 132 -19.56 -1.84 -14.55
CA LYS A 132 -18.90 -3.05 -14.03
C LYS A 132 -19.14 -3.28 -12.53
N ARG A 133 -19.85 -2.38 -11.86
CA ARG A 133 -20.08 -2.40 -10.40
C ARG A 133 -20.72 -3.71 -9.92
N ASN A 134 -21.70 -4.23 -10.64
CA ASN A 134 -22.36 -5.49 -10.26
C ASN A 134 -21.41 -6.70 -10.36
N ASN A 135 -20.51 -6.72 -11.36
CA ASN A 135 -19.48 -7.75 -11.48
C ASN A 135 -18.51 -7.68 -10.29
N LEU A 136 -18.08 -6.47 -9.90
CA LEU A 136 -17.27 -6.26 -8.70
C LEU A 136 -18.00 -6.75 -7.45
N LYS A 137 -19.30 -6.45 -7.32
CA LYS A 137 -20.10 -6.90 -6.17
C LYS A 137 -20.10 -8.43 -6.07
N HIS A 138 -20.44 -9.13 -7.14
CA HIS A 138 -20.44 -10.60 -7.14
C HIS A 138 -19.07 -11.19 -6.82
N PHE A 139 -18.00 -10.61 -7.38
CA PHE A 139 -16.64 -11.02 -7.06
C PHE A 139 -16.31 -10.80 -5.56
N LEU A 140 -16.66 -9.64 -5.00
CA LEU A 140 -16.40 -9.33 -3.60
C LEU A 140 -17.25 -10.17 -2.64
N ASP A 141 -18.49 -10.49 -3.01
CA ASP A 141 -19.33 -11.41 -2.24
C ASP A 141 -18.66 -12.80 -2.17
N TYR A 142 -18.17 -13.32 -3.31
CA TYR A 142 -17.39 -14.57 -3.35
C TYR A 142 -16.13 -14.49 -2.48
N LEU A 143 -15.31 -13.44 -2.66
CA LEU A 143 -14.04 -13.29 -1.95
C LEU A 143 -14.21 -13.28 -0.44
N GLN A 144 -15.29 -12.65 0.05
CA GLN A 144 -15.56 -12.50 1.49
C GLN A 144 -16.19 -13.72 2.14
N MET A 145 -16.81 -14.60 1.34
CA MET A 145 -17.25 -15.92 1.79
C MET A 145 -16.09 -16.93 1.79
N GLY A 146 -15.03 -16.62 1.06
CA GLY A 146 -13.83 -17.43 0.93
C GLY A 146 -13.11 -17.66 2.27
N LYS A 147 -12.62 -18.88 2.48
CA LYS A 147 -11.79 -19.28 3.63
C LYS A 147 -10.34 -19.54 3.22
N GLU A 148 -9.98 -19.11 2.02
CA GLU A 148 -8.63 -19.28 1.50
C GLU A 148 -7.61 -18.50 2.33
N HIS A 149 -6.37 -18.94 2.26
CA HIS A 149 -5.24 -18.24 2.84
C HIS A 149 -5.15 -16.78 2.30
N PRO A 150 -4.76 -15.77 3.12
CA PRO A 150 -4.70 -14.37 2.69
C PRO A 150 -3.91 -14.12 1.41
N ILE A 151 -2.80 -14.85 1.20
CA ILE A 151 -2.00 -14.78 -0.04
C ILE A 151 -2.83 -15.18 -1.27
N VAL A 152 -3.63 -16.24 -1.16
CA VAL A 152 -4.49 -16.72 -2.25
C VAL A 152 -5.60 -15.71 -2.50
N GLN A 153 -6.25 -15.19 -1.46
CA GLN A 153 -7.28 -14.17 -1.60
C GLN A 153 -6.74 -12.90 -2.27
N ALA A 154 -5.54 -12.44 -1.89
CA ALA A 154 -4.88 -11.29 -2.51
C ALA A 154 -4.53 -11.54 -3.98
N GLY A 155 -4.01 -12.73 -4.31
CA GLY A 155 -3.71 -13.15 -5.67
C GLY A 155 -4.95 -13.22 -6.56
N ILE A 156 -6.03 -13.87 -6.09
CA ILE A 156 -7.34 -13.91 -6.77
C ILE A 156 -7.84 -12.48 -6.96
N SER A 157 -7.76 -11.64 -5.93
CA SER A 157 -8.27 -10.27 -6.01
C SER A 157 -7.60 -9.43 -7.08
N GLN A 158 -6.27 -9.51 -7.16
CA GLN A 158 -5.52 -8.78 -8.17
C GLN A 158 -5.94 -9.18 -9.58
N ILE A 159 -5.98 -10.49 -9.87
CA ILE A 159 -6.31 -10.96 -11.22
C ILE A 159 -7.77 -10.68 -11.57
N GLN A 160 -8.71 -10.83 -10.63
CA GLN A 160 -10.12 -10.56 -10.91
C GLN A 160 -10.38 -9.09 -11.21
N ILE A 161 -9.72 -8.16 -10.50
CA ILE A 161 -9.84 -6.73 -10.81
C ILE A 161 -9.21 -6.41 -12.18
N ILE A 162 -8.09 -7.04 -12.54
CA ILE A 162 -7.50 -6.91 -13.88
C ILE A 162 -8.50 -7.38 -14.95
N LYS A 163 -9.16 -8.52 -14.74
CA LYS A 163 -10.10 -9.11 -15.71
C LYS A 163 -11.42 -8.35 -15.82
N ILE A 164 -11.96 -7.90 -14.71
CA ILE A 164 -13.16 -7.04 -14.70
C ILE A 164 -12.83 -5.68 -15.32
N SER A 165 -11.61 -5.18 -15.10
CA SER A 165 -11.10 -3.88 -15.56
C SER A 165 -12.12 -2.75 -15.33
N PRO A 166 -12.45 -2.42 -14.06
CA PRO A 166 -13.56 -1.53 -13.74
C PRO A 166 -13.39 -0.07 -14.21
N PHE A 167 -12.18 0.32 -14.63
CA PHE A 167 -11.86 1.67 -15.07
C PHE A 167 -11.29 1.68 -16.49
N ASP A 168 -11.43 2.81 -17.17
CA ASP A 168 -10.96 3.01 -18.54
C ASP A 168 -9.43 2.97 -18.61
N ASN A 169 -8.77 3.51 -17.58
CA ASN A 169 -7.33 3.48 -17.36
C ASN A 169 -7.03 3.22 -15.89
N GLY A 170 -5.87 2.62 -15.58
CA GLY A 170 -5.41 2.45 -14.19
C GLY A 170 -5.99 1.24 -13.45
N SER A 171 -6.80 0.38 -14.08
CA SER A 171 -7.33 -0.84 -13.46
C SER A 171 -6.23 -1.76 -12.89
N THR A 172 -5.12 -1.95 -13.62
CA THR A 172 -3.97 -2.75 -13.15
C THR A 172 -3.26 -2.12 -11.96
N ARG A 173 -3.29 -0.79 -11.83
CA ARG A 173 -2.74 -0.08 -10.66
C ARG A 173 -3.64 -0.30 -9.45
N VAL A 174 -4.95 -0.16 -9.62
CA VAL A 174 -5.93 -0.44 -8.56
C VAL A 174 -5.88 -1.90 -8.14
N ALA A 175 -5.71 -2.84 -9.07
CA ALA A 175 -5.58 -4.26 -8.76
C ALA A 175 -4.39 -4.56 -7.83
N ARG A 176 -3.25 -3.91 -8.05
CA ARG A 176 -2.06 -4.03 -7.17
C ARG A 176 -2.31 -3.41 -5.79
N LEU A 177 -2.89 -2.20 -5.73
CA LEU A 177 -3.27 -1.59 -4.45
C LEU A 177 -4.29 -2.45 -3.69
N PHE A 178 -5.23 -3.08 -4.40
CA PHE A 178 -6.26 -3.90 -3.79
C PHE A 178 -5.71 -5.24 -3.28
N SER A 179 -4.64 -5.81 -3.88
CA SER A 179 -3.99 -6.98 -3.29
C SER A 179 -3.31 -6.65 -1.97
N HIS A 180 -2.67 -5.48 -1.84
CA HIS A 180 -2.23 -4.95 -0.54
C HIS A 180 -3.41 -4.78 0.43
N LEU A 181 -4.53 -4.19 0.00
CA LEU A 181 -5.73 -4.05 0.82
C LEU A 181 -6.20 -5.42 1.36
N SER A 182 -6.27 -6.42 0.48
CA SER A 182 -6.67 -7.78 0.84
C SER A 182 -5.73 -8.43 1.85
N LEU A 183 -4.41 -8.25 1.71
CA LEU A 183 -3.43 -8.71 2.71
C LEU A 183 -3.58 -7.99 4.05
N TYR A 184 -3.70 -6.65 4.03
CA TYR A 184 -3.83 -5.83 5.24
C TYR A 184 -5.10 -6.18 6.01
N LYS A 185 -6.24 -6.38 5.31
CA LYS A 185 -7.52 -6.81 5.90
C LYS A 185 -7.35 -8.02 6.83
N HIS A 186 -6.49 -8.95 6.46
CA HIS A 186 -6.26 -10.19 7.20
C HIS A 186 -5.03 -10.14 8.13
N GLY A 187 -4.46 -8.96 8.38
CA GLY A 187 -3.26 -8.83 9.23
C GLY A 187 -2.01 -9.47 8.61
N PHE A 188 -1.98 -9.61 7.28
CA PHE A 188 -0.81 -10.07 6.50
C PHE A 188 -0.01 -8.87 5.96
N ASP A 189 0.12 -7.79 6.75
CA ASP A 189 0.85 -6.58 6.35
C ASP A 189 2.38 -6.75 6.46
N CYS A 190 2.83 -7.74 7.25
CA CYS A 190 4.24 -8.07 7.49
C CYS A 190 5.04 -6.85 7.98
N ARG A 191 4.51 -6.13 8.98
CA ARG A 191 5.03 -4.84 9.50
C ARG A 191 5.14 -3.76 8.43
N GLY A 192 4.41 -3.88 7.34
CA GLY A 192 4.46 -2.99 6.17
C GLY A 192 5.70 -3.15 5.29
N LEU A 193 6.51 -4.20 5.47
CA LEU A 193 7.80 -4.37 4.78
C LEU A 193 7.73 -5.09 3.43
N LEU A 194 6.58 -5.67 3.07
CA LEU A 194 6.42 -6.40 1.80
C LEU A 194 6.43 -5.46 0.58
N VAL A 195 7.40 -5.59 -0.33
CA VAL A 195 7.52 -4.78 -1.56
C VAL A 195 7.27 -5.65 -2.81
N LEU A 196 6.01 -6.06 -3.02
CA LEU A 196 5.66 -6.98 -4.09
C LEU A 196 5.93 -6.44 -5.50
N GLU A 197 5.79 -5.13 -5.70
CA GLU A 197 5.98 -4.48 -6.99
C GLU A 197 7.41 -4.62 -7.54
N GLU A 198 8.40 -4.78 -6.66
CA GLU A 198 9.77 -5.02 -7.09
C GLU A 198 9.88 -6.34 -7.85
N TYR A 199 9.28 -7.41 -7.31
CA TYR A 199 9.28 -8.74 -7.95
C TYR A 199 8.69 -8.68 -9.37
N TYR A 200 7.57 -7.96 -9.51
CA TYR A 200 6.93 -7.74 -10.81
C TYR A 200 7.81 -6.97 -11.79
N ARG A 201 8.57 -5.99 -11.31
CA ARG A 201 9.41 -5.15 -12.16
C ARG A 201 10.71 -5.82 -12.57
N THR A 202 11.24 -6.72 -11.74
CA THR A 202 12.45 -7.50 -12.04
C THR A 202 12.26 -8.39 -13.27
N ASP A 203 11.07 -8.96 -13.45
CA ASP A 203 10.74 -9.76 -14.63
C ASP A 203 9.32 -9.46 -15.15
N LEU A 204 9.25 -8.45 -16.01
CA LEU A 204 8.02 -8.02 -16.67
C LEU A 204 7.47 -9.06 -17.65
N ILE A 205 8.33 -9.91 -18.21
CA ILE A 205 7.93 -10.93 -19.18
C ILE A 205 7.18 -12.03 -18.42
N ALA A 206 7.78 -12.56 -17.35
CA ALA A 206 7.15 -13.56 -16.50
C ALA A 206 5.83 -13.06 -15.90
N LEU A 207 5.75 -11.78 -15.50
CA LEU A 207 4.48 -11.19 -15.03
C LEU A 207 3.39 -11.25 -16.12
N LYS A 208 3.72 -10.83 -17.34
CA LYS A 208 2.77 -10.81 -18.46
C LYS A 208 2.32 -12.22 -18.82
N GLU A 209 3.25 -13.18 -18.84
CA GLU A 209 2.96 -14.60 -19.06
C GLU A 209 2.04 -15.17 -17.97
N ALA A 210 2.33 -14.89 -16.70
CA ALA A 210 1.49 -15.31 -15.58
C ALA A 210 0.07 -14.74 -15.67
N ILE A 211 -0.09 -13.46 -16.02
CA ILE A 211 -1.42 -12.85 -16.22
C ILE A 211 -2.16 -13.46 -17.43
N LYS A 212 -1.43 -13.77 -18.51
CA LYS A 212 -1.99 -14.34 -19.75
C LYS A 212 -2.42 -15.80 -19.56
N SER A 213 -1.70 -16.58 -18.76
CA SER A 213 -2.01 -17.99 -18.47
C SER A 213 -3.46 -18.21 -18.04
N VAL A 214 -4.02 -17.26 -17.27
CA VAL A 214 -5.40 -17.30 -16.76
C VAL A 214 -6.44 -17.39 -17.87
N ASP A 215 -6.19 -16.73 -19.01
CA ASP A 215 -7.11 -16.79 -20.15
C ASP A 215 -6.90 -18.03 -21.02
N ILE A 216 -5.66 -18.54 -21.09
CA ILE A 216 -5.28 -19.70 -21.89
C ILE A 216 -5.76 -20.98 -21.20
N ASP A 217 -5.39 -21.15 -19.93
CA ASP A 217 -5.62 -22.38 -19.17
C ASP A 217 -7.02 -22.43 -18.56
N LYS A 218 -7.73 -21.28 -18.55
CA LYS A 218 -9.00 -21.10 -17.83
C LYS A 218 -8.89 -21.55 -16.36
N ASN A 219 -7.73 -21.31 -15.75
CA ASN A 219 -7.39 -21.74 -14.40
C ASN A 219 -6.43 -20.73 -13.76
N LEU A 220 -6.52 -20.50 -12.44
CA LEU A 220 -5.67 -19.53 -11.73
C LEU A 220 -4.40 -20.14 -11.13
N THR A 221 -4.17 -21.45 -11.23
CA THR A 221 -3.08 -22.14 -10.51
C THR A 221 -1.71 -21.53 -10.82
N PHE A 222 -1.34 -21.37 -12.10
CA PHE A 222 -0.05 -20.79 -12.47
C PHE A 222 0.12 -19.34 -12.00
N TRP A 223 -0.93 -18.52 -12.13
CA TRP A 223 -0.96 -17.17 -11.59
C TRP A 223 -0.76 -17.14 -10.07
N LEU A 224 -1.44 -18.01 -9.32
CA LEU A 224 -1.34 -18.09 -7.87
C LEU A 224 0.03 -18.59 -7.41
N GLU A 225 0.63 -19.55 -8.12
CA GLU A 225 2.01 -19.97 -7.88
C GLU A 225 3.00 -18.82 -8.09
N TYR A 226 2.88 -18.09 -9.20
CA TYR A 226 3.70 -16.92 -9.49
C TYR A 226 3.54 -15.84 -8.40
N PHE A 227 2.29 -15.53 -8.02
CA PHE A 227 1.97 -14.54 -7.01
C PHE A 227 2.52 -14.93 -5.64
N ALA A 228 2.28 -16.16 -5.18
CA ALA A 228 2.75 -16.65 -3.88
C ALA A 228 4.28 -16.74 -3.84
N LYS A 229 4.94 -17.14 -4.93
CA LYS A 229 6.40 -17.09 -5.05
C LYS A 229 6.92 -15.66 -4.90
N GLY A 230 6.27 -14.68 -5.53
CA GLY A 230 6.62 -13.28 -5.40
C GLY A 230 6.54 -12.77 -3.96
N ILE A 231 5.49 -13.16 -3.22
CA ILE A 231 5.36 -12.88 -1.79
C ILE A 231 6.52 -13.50 -1.02
N ALA A 232 6.78 -14.80 -1.19
CA ALA A 232 7.85 -15.52 -0.48
C ALA A 232 9.23 -14.87 -0.70
N VAL A 233 9.56 -14.53 -1.96
CA VAL A 233 10.83 -13.88 -2.32
C VAL A 233 10.95 -12.50 -1.65
N GLN A 234 9.89 -11.70 -1.64
CA GLN A 234 9.92 -10.36 -1.06
C GLN A 234 9.92 -10.38 0.48
N LEU A 235 9.28 -11.36 1.11
CA LEU A 235 9.38 -11.56 2.56
C LEU A 235 10.77 -12.04 2.98
N GLN A 236 11.40 -12.92 2.20
CA GLN A 236 12.77 -13.36 2.45
C GLN A 236 13.72 -12.16 2.40
N LYS A 237 13.58 -11.31 1.37
CA LYS A 237 14.34 -10.07 1.26
C LYS A 237 14.08 -9.12 2.43
N ALA A 238 12.83 -8.95 2.86
CA ALA A 238 12.51 -8.10 4.02
C ALA A 238 13.19 -8.62 5.31
N LEU A 239 13.25 -9.92 5.51
CA LEU A 239 13.94 -10.53 6.66
C LEU A 239 15.46 -10.31 6.61
N GLU A 240 16.07 -10.38 5.43
CA GLU A 240 17.50 -10.06 5.23
C GLU A 240 17.80 -8.58 5.48
N GLU A 241 16.90 -7.69 5.06
CA GLU A 241 17.01 -6.25 5.35
C GLU A 241 16.88 -5.96 6.85
N ILE A 242 15.96 -6.65 7.55
CA ILE A 242 15.85 -6.58 9.01
C ILE A 242 17.15 -7.01 9.69
N SER A 243 17.72 -8.13 9.23
CA SER A 243 18.92 -8.72 9.83
C SER A 243 20.17 -7.86 9.59
N SER A 244 20.30 -7.29 8.38
CA SER A 244 21.46 -6.49 8.01
C SER A 244 21.39 -5.03 8.49
N GLN A 245 20.19 -4.51 8.77
CA GLN A 245 19.93 -3.10 9.11
C GLN A 245 20.59 -2.10 8.15
N LYS A 246 20.80 -2.52 6.89
CA LYS A 246 21.39 -1.68 5.83
C LYS A 246 20.30 -0.83 5.20
N PHE A 247 20.42 0.47 5.36
CA PHE A 247 19.49 1.44 4.80
C PHE A 247 19.93 1.94 3.43
N LYS A 248 18.98 2.10 2.51
CA LYS A 248 19.25 2.47 1.11
C LYS A 248 18.95 3.94 0.81
N THR A 249 18.54 4.71 1.82
CA THR A 249 18.26 6.15 1.70
C THR A 249 19.38 7.01 2.27
N ASP A 250 19.65 8.13 1.61
CA ASP A 250 20.67 9.13 1.95
C ASP A 250 20.12 10.27 2.83
N LEU A 251 18.97 10.06 3.48
CA LEU A 251 18.35 11.07 4.34
C LEU A 251 19.16 11.33 5.61
N PRO A 252 19.32 12.61 6.01
CA PRO A 252 20.09 12.97 7.20
C PRO A 252 19.46 12.38 8.47
N SER A 253 20.30 12.10 9.47
CA SER A 253 19.86 11.53 10.76
C SER A 253 18.78 12.38 11.47
N SER A 254 18.80 13.70 11.23
CA SER A 254 17.83 14.67 11.73
C SER A 254 16.42 14.47 11.19
N PHE A 255 16.26 13.90 9.98
CA PHE A 255 14.95 13.57 9.42
C PHE A 255 14.22 12.56 10.31
N TRP A 256 14.93 11.54 10.76
CA TRP A 256 14.39 10.44 11.57
C TRP A 256 14.22 10.77 13.07
N LYS A 257 14.82 11.87 13.55
CA LYS A 257 14.78 12.26 14.97
C LYS A 257 13.55 13.13 15.26
N LEU A 258 12.69 12.70 16.17
CA LEU A 258 11.60 13.52 16.70
C LEU A 258 12.10 14.41 17.85
N ASN A 259 11.63 15.65 17.89
CA ASN A 259 11.81 16.52 19.06
C ASN A 259 10.73 16.20 20.12
N ASP A 260 10.88 16.72 21.33
CA ASP A 260 9.99 16.36 22.44
C ASP A 260 8.54 16.83 22.23
N ARG A 261 8.34 17.98 21.58
CA ARG A 261 7.00 18.44 21.19
C ARG A 261 6.32 17.51 20.19
N GLN A 262 7.07 16.96 19.24
CA GLN A 262 6.56 15.98 18.27
C GLN A 262 6.20 14.65 18.93
N LYS A 263 6.97 14.22 19.94
CA LYS A 263 6.62 13.06 20.76
C LYS A 263 5.34 13.32 21.54
N GLN A 264 5.21 14.49 22.18
CA GLN A 264 3.99 14.87 22.91
C GLN A 264 2.75 14.94 22.01
N ILE A 265 2.89 15.34 20.74
CA ILE A 265 1.79 15.24 19.77
C ILE A 265 1.37 13.77 19.55
N LEU A 266 2.33 12.85 19.44
CA LEU A 266 2.04 11.42 19.26
C LEU A 266 1.46 10.78 20.51
N GLU A 267 1.93 11.18 21.69
CA GLU A 267 1.40 10.79 23.01
C GLU A 267 -0.06 11.24 23.15
N HIS A 268 -0.37 12.48 22.75
CA HIS A 268 -1.76 12.96 22.72
C HIS A 268 -2.64 12.09 21.81
N LEU A 269 -2.13 11.68 20.65
CA LEU A 269 -2.86 10.84 19.69
C LEU A 269 -2.85 9.34 20.03
N GLU A 270 -2.38 8.90 21.20
CA GLU A 270 -2.39 7.48 21.57
C GLU A 270 -3.79 6.90 21.68
N ASN A 271 -4.76 7.73 22.05
CA ASN A 271 -6.17 7.35 22.08
C ASN A 271 -6.73 7.32 20.65
N PRO A 272 -7.28 6.19 20.16
CA PRO A 272 -7.71 6.02 18.77
C PRO A 272 -8.75 7.03 18.25
N GLU A 273 -9.57 7.58 19.15
CA GLU A 273 -10.60 8.57 18.79
C GLU A 273 -10.07 10.01 18.74
N GLN A 274 -8.84 10.25 19.20
CA GLN A 274 -8.28 11.58 19.23
C GLN A 274 -7.76 11.99 17.86
N LYS A 275 -8.04 13.26 17.56
CA LYS A 275 -7.52 13.98 16.40
C LYS A 275 -6.89 15.26 16.88
N ILE A 276 -5.93 15.76 16.11
CA ILE A 276 -5.30 17.05 16.38
C ILE A 276 -5.30 17.93 15.15
N THR A 277 -5.61 19.19 15.35
CA THR A 277 -5.58 20.25 14.35
C THR A 277 -4.35 21.11 14.54
N ASN A 278 -3.99 21.86 13.51
CA ASN A 278 -2.92 22.84 13.61
C ASN A 278 -3.15 23.86 14.74
N LYS A 279 -4.41 24.28 14.96
CA LYS A 279 -4.76 25.24 16.02
C LYS A 279 -4.55 24.65 17.42
N GLU A 280 -4.83 23.36 17.61
CA GLU A 280 -4.59 22.69 18.89
C GLU A 280 -3.10 22.57 19.19
N VAL A 281 -2.26 22.22 18.20
CA VAL A 281 -0.79 22.23 18.36
C VAL A 281 -0.26 23.63 18.72
N GLN A 282 -0.80 24.68 18.09
CA GLN A 282 -0.44 26.06 18.43
C GLN A 282 -0.75 26.39 19.89
N LYS A 283 -1.96 26.05 20.37
CA LYS A 283 -2.39 26.27 21.74
C LYS A 283 -1.57 25.45 22.75
N MET A 284 -1.35 24.17 22.45
CA MET A 284 -0.65 23.23 23.32
C MET A 284 0.78 23.66 23.64
N PHE A 285 1.48 24.31 22.68
CA PHE A 285 2.89 24.66 22.82
C PHE A 285 3.21 26.15 22.67
N ASN A 286 2.19 27.01 22.60
CA ASN A 286 2.32 28.44 22.32
C ASN A 286 3.20 28.73 21.08
N LEU A 287 2.82 28.15 19.93
CA LEU A 287 3.59 28.23 18.68
C LEU A 287 2.89 29.05 17.60
N SER A 288 3.68 29.56 16.66
CA SER A 288 3.14 30.09 15.41
C SER A 288 2.53 28.97 14.55
N GLN A 289 1.53 29.32 13.75
CA GLN A 289 0.88 28.41 12.78
C GLN A 289 1.89 27.72 11.85
N ILE A 290 2.95 28.44 11.43
CA ILE A 290 4.00 27.91 10.55
C ILE A 290 4.79 26.82 11.28
N THR A 291 5.14 27.02 12.55
CA THR A 291 5.89 26.05 13.34
C THR A 291 5.06 24.80 13.61
N ALA A 292 3.79 24.96 13.98
CA ALA A 292 2.85 23.85 14.13
C ALA A 292 2.69 23.06 12.81
N SER A 293 2.59 23.76 11.68
CA SER A 293 2.52 23.13 10.35
C SER A 293 3.77 22.29 10.07
N ARG A 294 4.96 22.82 10.37
CA ARG A 294 6.23 22.10 10.18
C ARG A 294 6.30 20.82 11.01
N TYR A 295 5.81 20.84 12.26
CA TYR A 295 5.79 19.64 13.09
C TYR A 295 4.86 18.56 12.53
N LEU A 296 3.63 18.93 12.15
CA LEU A 296 2.65 18.01 11.57
C LEU A 296 3.11 17.47 10.21
N SER A 297 3.70 18.32 9.36
CA SER A 297 4.28 17.91 8.08
C SER A 297 5.39 16.88 8.26
N LYS A 298 6.28 17.04 9.25
CA LYS A 298 7.34 16.06 9.53
C LYS A 298 6.75 14.72 10.01
N LEU A 299 5.77 14.75 10.91
CA LEU A 299 5.11 13.52 11.37
C LEU A 299 4.39 12.81 10.21
N THR A 300 3.78 13.57 9.30
CA THR A 300 3.12 13.04 8.11
C THR A 300 4.12 12.44 7.12
N SER A 301 5.26 13.11 6.87
CA SER A 301 6.28 12.59 5.95
C SER A 301 6.96 11.33 6.48
N LEU A 302 7.03 11.17 7.81
CA LEU A 302 7.46 9.94 8.48
C LEU A 302 6.38 8.85 8.52
N GLY A 303 5.13 9.14 8.13
CA GLY A 303 4.02 8.18 8.19
C GLY A 303 3.59 7.83 9.61
N LEU A 304 3.76 8.77 10.55
CA LEU A 304 3.37 8.64 11.96
C LEU A 304 1.99 9.23 12.27
N VAL A 305 1.49 10.10 11.38
CA VAL A 305 0.13 10.64 11.42
C VAL A 305 -0.44 10.71 10.00
N PHE A 306 -1.77 10.59 9.89
CA PHE A 306 -2.49 10.72 8.62
C PHE A 306 -3.33 12.00 8.58
N PRO A 307 -3.24 12.81 7.50
CA PRO A 307 -4.03 14.03 7.35
C PRO A 307 -5.42 13.75 6.78
N HIS A 308 -6.46 14.32 7.40
CA HIS A 308 -7.85 14.28 6.95
C HIS A 308 -8.42 15.68 6.75
N GLY A 309 -9.38 15.81 5.84
CA GLY A 309 -9.99 17.10 5.50
C GLY A 309 -9.16 17.92 4.50
N LYS A 310 -9.60 19.15 4.23
CA LYS A 310 -8.95 20.04 3.25
C LYS A 310 -8.94 21.48 3.76
N GLY A 311 -7.88 22.22 3.46
CA GLY A 311 -7.77 23.63 3.80
C GLY A 311 -7.87 23.86 5.32
N ARG A 312 -8.87 24.64 5.74
CA ARG A 312 -9.04 25.04 7.16
C ARG A 312 -9.63 23.93 8.05
N SER A 313 -10.22 22.90 7.47
CA SER A 313 -10.79 21.75 8.22
C SER A 313 -9.82 20.58 8.35
N ILE A 314 -8.53 20.78 8.05
CA ILE A 314 -7.54 19.71 8.15
C ILE A 314 -7.28 19.33 9.61
N PHE A 315 -7.32 18.03 9.88
CA PHE A 315 -6.95 17.41 11.16
C PHE A 315 -6.09 16.17 10.92
N TYR A 316 -5.45 15.67 11.96
CA TYR A 316 -4.50 14.56 11.89
C TYR A 316 -4.86 13.51 12.93
N ILE A 317 -4.73 12.25 12.57
CA ILE A 317 -4.88 11.09 13.46
C ILE A 317 -3.59 10.27 13.49
N LYS A 318 -3.42 9.40 14.47
CA LYS A 318 -2.27 8.50 14.56
C LYS A 318 -2.30 7.47 13.43
N ALA A 319 -1.11 7.12 12.93
CA ALA A 319 -0.91 6.13 11.86
C ALA A 319 -0.68 4.71 12.37
#